data_AF-A0A9D5AR61-F1
#
_entry.id   AF-A0A9D5AR61-F1
#
_cell.length_a   1.000
_cell.length_b   1.000
_cell.length_c   1.000
_cell.angle_alpha   90.00
_cell.angle_beta   90.00
_cell.angle_gamma   90.00
#
_symmetry.space_group_name_H-M   'P 1'
#
loop_
_entity.id
_entity.type
_entity.pdbx_description
1 polymer ?
#
loop_
_entity_poly.entity_id
_entity_poly.type
_entity_poly.pdbx_seq_one_letter_code
_entity_poly.pdbx_strand_id
1 'polypeptide(L)'
;MACSEPVSSVGENMSVSTAPRKPRILLATSGSVAAVKFANLCHCFCEWAEVRAVATNPSLHFIDRTAIPKDVILYTDNDEWSSWKKLGDSVLHIELRKWADIMVIAPLSANTLAKIAGGLCDNLLTCIARAWDYSKPFFVAPAMNTFMWNNPFTEKHLISIDELGISLIPPVTKRLACGDYGNGAMAEPSAIYSTVRLFYESKAKQGGEVILLQAERQIEYKTRLGLLRLSLPRYGQSDK
;
A
#
# COMPACT_ATOMS: atom_id res chain seq x y z
N MET A 1 12.99 41.35 -57.29
CA MET A 1 13.98 40.32 -56.92
C MET A 1 13.69 39.89 -55.51
N ALA A 2 13.24 38.65 -55.35
CA ALA A 2 12.94 38.04 -54.06
C ALA A 2 14.24 37.47 -53.47
N CYS A 3 14.57 37.82 -52.24
CA CYS A 3 15.59 37.13 -51.45
C CYS A 3 14.86 36.32 -50.38
N SER A 4 14.70 35.03 -50.61
CA SER A 4 14.29 34.03 -49.64
C SER A 4 15.54 33.37 -49.05
N GLU A 5 15.76 33.51 -47.75
CA GLU A 5 16.74 32.71 -47.01
C GLU A 5 16.10 31.38 -46.56
N PRO A 6 16.85 30.26 -46.53
CA PRO A 6 16.34 28.97 -46.11
C PRO A 6 16.35 28.85 -44.58
N VAL A 7 15.20 28.56 -43.99
CA VAL A 7 15.10 28.15 -42.58
C VAL A 7 15.55 26.69 -42.48
N SER A 8 16.71 26.45 -41.86
CA SER A 8 17.20 25.12 -41.50
C SER A 8 16.40 24.57 -40.32
N SER A 9 15.48 23.64 -40.60
CA SER A 9 14.80 22.85 -39.57
C SER A 9 15.75 21.79 -39.02
N VAL A 10 16.51 22.13 -37.98
CA VAL A 10 17.20 21.13 -37.16
C VAL A 10 16.13 20.48 -36.27
N GLY A 11 15.60 19.36 -36.74
CA GLY A 11 14.80 18.47 -35.90
C GLY A 11 15.71 17.85 -34.84
N GLU A 12 15.67 18.40 -33.63
CA GLU A 12 16.19 17.70 -32.46
C GLU A 12 15.34 16.45 -32.24
N ASN A 13 15.90 15.31 -32.64
CA ASN A 13 15.40 14.00 -32.26
C ASN A 13 15.50 13.87 -30.73
N MET A 14 14.39 14.16 -30.04
CA MET A 14 14.20 13.74 -28.66
C MET A 14 14.26 12.22 -28.61
N SER A 15 15.42 11.70 -28.19
CA SER A 15 15.56 10.30 -27.81
C SER A 15 14.73 10.08 -26.54
N VAL A 16 13.49 9.61 -26.73
CA VAL A 16 12.67 9.12 -25.63
C VAL A 16 13.39 7.91 -25.05
N SER A 17 13.99 8.07 -23.87
CA SER A 17 14.58 6.98 -23.11
C SER A 17 13.54 5.87 -22.95
N THR A 18 13.82 4.71 -23.54
CA THR A 18 12.95 3.52 -23.54
C THR A 18 13.10 2.66 -22.28
N ALA A 19 13.91 3.10 -21.31
CA ALA A 19 14.06 2.38 -20.06
C ALA A 19 12.76 2.48 -19.23
N PRO A 20 12.18 1.35 -18.77
CA PRO A 20 10.99 1.39 -17.94
C PRO A 20 11.29 2.19 -16.67
N ARG A 21 10.48 3.21 -16.37
CA ARG A 21 10.64 4.01 -15.14
C ARG A 21 10.53 3.11 -13.91
N LYS A 22 11.26 3.45 -12.84
CA LYS A 22 11.10 2.80 -11.54
C LYS A 22 9.63 2.94 -11.08
N PRO A 23 9.05 1.89 -10.44
CA PRO A 23 7.74 2.01 -9.82
C PRO A 23 7.75 3.04 -8.71
N ARG A 24 6.64 3.75 -8.53
CA ARG A 24 6.44 4.73 -7.46
C ARG A 24 5.65 4.09 -6.33
N ILE A 25 6.30 3.90 -5.19
CA ILE A 25 5.73 3.20 -4.04
C ILE A 25 5.48 4.21 -2.92
N LEU A 26 4.23 4.32 -2.51
CA LEU A 26 3.85 5.08 -1.32
C LEU A 26 3.81 4.13 -0.12
N LEU A 27 4.85 4.18 0.70
CA LEU A 27 4.90 3.46 1.96
C LEU A 27 4.23 4.29 3.06
N ALA A 28 3.41 3.65 3.86
CA ALA A 28 2.70 4.31 4.93
C ALA A 28 2.80 3.51 6.23
N THR A 29 2.78 4.22 7.35
CA THR A 29 2.90 3.64 8.68
C THR A 29 1.88 4.26 9.61
N SER A 30 1.31 3.42 10.48
CA SER A 30 0.30 3.81 11.45
C SER A 30 0.68 3.37 12.87
N GLY A 31 -0.12 3.79 13.87
CA GLY A 31 0.19 3.63 15.29
C GLY A 31 0.26 2.18 15.78
N SER A 32 1.41 1.55 15.60
CA SER A 32 1.74 0.21 16.10
C SER A 32 3.22 0.16 16.44
N VAL A 33 3.60 -0.61 17.46
CA VAL A 33 5.00 -0.76 17.87
C VAL A 33 5.87 -1.25 16.71
N ALA A 34 5.30 -2.01 15.77
CA ALA A 34 6.03 -2.48 14.58
C ALA A 34 6.54 -1.35 13.67
N ALA A 35 6.09 -0.09 13.86
CA ALA A 35 6.58 1.06 13.11
C ALA A 35 8.08 1.36 13.37
N VAL A 36 8.67 0.81 14.44
CA VAL A 36 10.15 0.80 14.62
C VAL A 36 10.88 0.16 13.43
N LYS A 37 10.21 -0.73 12.69
CA LYS A 37 10.77 -1.40 11.50
C LYS A 37 10.54 -0.63 10.20
N PHE A 38 9.85 0.51 10.24
CA PHE A 38 9.44 1.22 9.04
C PHE A 38 10.63 1.76 8.23
N ALA A 39 11.68 2.24 8.89
CA ALA A 39 12.90 2.65 8.22
C ALA A 39 13.54 1.51 7.43
N ASN A 40 13.64 0.31 8.03
CA ASN A 40 14.14 -0.88 7.35
C ASN A 40 13.27 -1.26 6.14
N LEU A 41 11.94 -1.15 6.26
CA LEU A 41 11.03 -1.33 5.14
C LEU A 41 11.31 -0.34 4.01
N CYS A 42 11.50 0.95 4.30
CA CYS A 42 11.88 1.93 3.28
C CYS A 42 13.17 1.52 2.54
N HIS A 43 14.21 1.13 3.28
CA HIS A 43 15.47 0.64 2.69
C HIS A 43 15.25 -0.54 1.73
N CYS A 44 14.37 -1.51 2.07
CA CYS A 44 14.08 -2.64 1.19
C CYS A 44 13.52 -2.23 -0.18
N PHE A 45 12.80 -1.11 -0.27
CA PHE A 45 12.17 -0.66 -1.52
C PHE A 45 13.05 0.30 -2.33
N CYS A 46 13.94 1.08 -1.72
CA CYS A 46 14.66 2.18 -2.37
C CYS A 46 15.54 1.75 -3.56
N GLU A 47 16.12 0.55 -3.54
CA GLU A 47 16.94 0.08 -4.68
C GLU A 47 16.07 -0.14 -5.93
N TRP A 48 14.88 -0.70 -5.72
CA TRP A 48 13.96 -1.10 -6.78
C TRP A 48 13.02 0.03 -7.24
N ALA A 49 12.62 0.92 -6.33
CA ALA A 49 11.52 1.85 -6.53
C ALA A 49 11.83 3.30 -6.13
N GLU A 50 11.06 4.25 -6.67
CA GLU A 50 10.97 5.61 -6.12
C GLU A 50 10.01 5.56 -4.92
N VAL A 51 10.48 5.92 -3.73
CA VAL A 51 9.74 5.74 -2.47
C VAL A 51 9.39 7.09 -1.85
N ARG A 52 8.11 7.25 -1.49
CA ARG A 52 7.65 8.31 -0.58
C ARG A 52 7.00 7.67 0.64
N ALA A 53 7.13 8.33 1.79
CA ALA A 53 6.65 7.81 3.05
C ALA A 53 5.55 8.70 3.65
N VAL A 54 4.55 8.12 4.28
CA VAL A 54 3.50 8.82 5.04
C VAL A 54 3.41 8.24 6.44
N ALA A 55 3.49 9.07 7.47
CA ALA A 55 3.35 8.66 8.85
C ALA A 55 2.15 9.34 9.50
N THR A 56 1.29 8.55 10.16
CA THR A 56 0.27 9.13 11.04
C THR A 56 0.90 9.65 12.32
N ASN A 57 0.27 10.63 12.98
CA ASN A 57 0.76 11.15 14.27
C ASN A 57 1.07 10.06 15.31
N PRO A 58 0.22 9.05 15.56
CA PRO A 58 0.54 7.96 16.49
C PRO A 58 1.76 7.11 16.09
N SER A 59 2.08 7.00 14.81
CA SER A 59 3.24 6.21 14.36
C SER A 59 4.58 6.89 14.71
N LEU A 60 4.57 8.22 14.81
CA LEU A 60 5.77 9.03 15.11
C LEU A 60 6.36 8.75 16.50
N HIS A 61 5.59 8.15 17.42
CA HIS A 61 6.11 7.69 18.71
C HIS A 61 7.12 6.53 18.60
N PHE A 62 7.09 5.79 17.50
CA PHE A 62 7.88 4.56 17.32
C PHE A 62 8.93 4.69 16.23
N ILE A 63 8.80 5.68 15.34
CA ILE A 63 9.70 5.83 14.21
C ILE A 63 10.88 6.70 14.60
N ASP A 64 12.09 6.18 14.40
CA ASP A 64 13.28 7.01 14.34
C ASP A 64 13.37 7.66 12.94
N ARG A 65 13.08 8.96 12.88
CA ARG A 65 13.13 9.74 11.63
C ARG A 65 14.54 9.78 11.03
N THR A 66 15.58 9.65 11.84
CA THR A 66 16.98 9.71 11.37
C THR A 66 17.39 8.43 10.63
N ALA A 67 16.68 7.32 10.87
CA ALA A 67 16.92 6.03 10.21
C ALA A 67 16.27 5.93 8.82
N ILE A 68 15.33 6.82 8.49
CA ILE A 68 14.67 6.87 7.18
C ILE A 68 15.73 7.19 6.10
N PRO A 69 15.75 6.49 4.95
CA PRO A 69 16.71 6.77 3.88
C PRO A 69 16.62 8.23 3.43
N LYS A 70 17.76 8.88 3.17
CA LYS A 70 17.84 10.32 2.86
C LYS A 70 17.01 10.74 1.65
N ASP A 71 16.87 9.84 0.67
CA ASP A 71 16.12 10.11 -0.56
C ASP A 71 14.61 9.86 -0.40
N VAL A 72 14.15 9.41 0.77
CA VAL A 72 12.74 9.18 1.08
C VAL A 72 12.17 10.37 1.84
N ILE A 73 11.26 11.09 1.20
CA ILE A 73 10.50 12.17 1.85
C ILE A 73 9.43 11.55 2.75
N LEU A 74 9.46 11.90 4.04
CA LEU A 74 8.47 11.50 5.04
C LEU A 74 7.45 12.62 5.24
N TYR A 75 6.23 12.41 4.76
CA TYR A 75 5.09 13.30 4.95
C TYR A 75 4.29 12.94 6.20
N THR A 76 3.70 13.96 6.80
CA THR A 76 2.87 13.94 8.01
C THR A 76 1.64 14.82 7.79
N ASP A 77 0.71 14.80 8.73
CA ASP A 77 -0.51 15.62 8.66
C ASP A 77 -0.21 17.14 8.58
N ASN A 78 0.94 17.59 9.11
CA ASN A 78 1.35 19.00 9.05
C ASN A 78 1.74 19.44 7.62
N ASP A 79 2.18 18.51 6.78
CA ASP A 79 2.63 18.81 5.42
C ASP A 79 1.44 19.14 4.51
N GLU A 80 0.27 18.56 4.79
CA GLU A 80 -0.96 18.81 4.04
C GLU A 80 -1.34 20.30 4.02
N TRP A 81 -1.29 20.94 5.18
CA TRP A 81 -1.61 22.36 5.35
C TRP A 81 -0.45 23.28 5.00
N SER A 82 0.78 22.76 5.01
CA SER A 82 1.96 23.53 4.58
C SER A 82 1.97 23.73 3.06
N SER A 83 1.43 22.77 2.30
CA SER A 83 1.31 22.82 0.84
C SER A 83 0.13 23.65 0.32
N TRP A 84 -0.97 23.74 1.07
CA TRP A 84 -2.20 24.42 0.63
C TRP A 84 -2.40 25.76 1.36
N LYS A 85 -2.34 26.88 0.63
CA LYS A 85 -2.53 28.23 1.21
C LYS A 85 -3.71 28.98 0.61
N LYS A 86 -4.04 28.70 -0.65
CA LYS A 86 -5.16 29.31 -1.36
C LYS A 86 -5.85 28.32 -2.29
N LEU A 87 -7.08 28.66 -2.65
CA LEU A 87 -7.82 27.93 -3.66
C LEU A 87 -7.03 27.90 -4.98
N GLY A 88 -6.82 26.70 -5.53
CA GLY A 88 -5.99 26.46 -6.70
C GLY A 88 -4.60 25.87 -6.38
N ASP A 89 -4.15 25.92 -5.12
CA ASP A 89 -2.95 25.20 -4.70
C ASP A 89 -3.19 23.69 -4.71
N SER A 90 -2.11 22.93 -4.84
CA SER A 90 -2.20 21.48 -4.86
C SER A 90 -2.57 20.91 -3.48
N VAL A 91 -3.37 19.84 -3.51
CA VAL A 91 -3.83 19.15 -2.30
C VAL A 91 -2.99 17.88 -2.13
N LEU A 92 -2.15 17.86 -1.09
CA LEU A 92 -1.09 16.86 -0.94
C LEU A 92 -1.59 15.41 -1.02
N HIS A 93 -2.69 15.05 -0.34
CA HIS A 93 -3.21 13.68 -0.39
C HIS A 93 -3.64 13.26 -1.81
N ILE A 94 -4.17 14.19 -2.61
CA ILE A 94 -4.53 13.95 -4.02
C ILE A 94 -3.26 13.80 -4.87
N GLU A 95 -2.23 14.60 -4.62
CA GLU A 95 -0.95 14.49 -5.32
C GLU A 95 -0.24 13.17 -5.05
N LEU A 96 -0.18 12.74 -3.78
CA LEU A 96 0.41 11.46 -3.40
C LEU A 96 -0.37 10.29 -4.01
N ARG A 97 -1.70 10.35 -4.00
CA ARG A 97 -2.57 9.35 -4.67
C ARG A 97 -2.33 9.30 -6.17
N LYS A 98 -2.16 10.44 -6.83
CA LYS A 98 -1.86 10.51 -8.27
C LYS A 98 -0.46 9.97 -8.58
N TRP A 99 0.54 10.35 -7.78
CA TRP A 99 1.94 9.98 -7.95
C TRP A 99 2.19 8.47 -7.76
N ALA A 100 1.55 7.85 -6.78
CA ALA A 100 1.79 6.46 -6.41
C ALA A 100 1.25 5.47 -7.46
N ASP A 101 2.06 4.48 -7.84
CA ASP A 101 1.60 3.31 -8.60
C ASP A 101 1.04 2.24 -7.65
N ILE A 102 1.64 2.11 -6.47
CA ILE A 102 1.24 1.16 -5.41
C ILE A 102 1.26 1.87 -4.06
N MET A 103 0.29 1.55 -3.21
CA MET A 103 0.29 1.93 -1.80
C MET A 103 0.53 0.71 -0.90
N VAL A 104 1.35 0.87 0.15
CA VAL A 104 1.59 -0.16 1.15
C VAL A 104 1.46 0.46 2.54
N ILE A 105 0.53 -0.02 3.37
CA ILE A 105 0.47 0.37 4.80
C ILE A 105 1.09 -0.74 5.65
N ALA A 106 2.25 -0.46 6.24
CA ALA A 106 3.02 -1.41 7.04
C ALA A 106 3.84 -0.67 8.12
N PRO A 107 3.43 -0.72 9.40
CA PRO A 107 2.28 -1.44 9.92
C PRO A 107 0.93 -0.77 9.67
N LEU A 108 -0.11 -1.59 9.48
CA LEU A 108 -1.51 -1.21 9.64
C LEU A 108 -1.99 -1.52 11.07
N SER A 109 -2.31 -0.48 11.83
CA SER A 109 -2.90 -0.58 13.16
C SER A 109 -4.39 -0.93 13.08
N ALA A 110 -4.94 -1.53 14.13
CA ALA A 110 -6.38 -1.83 14.20
C ALA A 110 -7.26 -0.57 14.05
N ASN A 111 -6.80 0.58 14.57
CA ASN A 111 -7.51 1.85 14.45
C ASN A 111 -7.56 2.33 12.99
N THR A 112 -6.42 2.36 12.30
CA THR A 112 -6.39 2.74 10.88
C THR A 112 -7.16 1.74 10.02
N LEU A 113 -7.11 0.44 10.34
CA LEU A 113 -7.93 -0.58 9.69
C LEU A 113 -9.43 -0.26 9.82
N ALA A 114 -9.90 0.04 11.03
CA ALA A 114 -11.29 0.43 11.26
C ALA A 114 -11.68 1.71 10.51
N LYS A 115 -10.79 2.71 10.46
CA LYS A 115 -11.02 3.95 9.71
C LYS A 115 -11.14 3.71 8.21
N ILE A 116 -10.28 2.88 7.62
CA ILE A 116 -10.33 2.54 6.20
C ILE A 116 -11.63 1.77 5.89
N ALA A 117 -11.96 0.75 6.70
CA ALA A 117 -13.18 -0.02 6.53
C ALA A 117 -14.45 0.84 6.67
N GLY A 118 -14.42 1.84 7.56
CA GLY A 118 -15.51 2.81 7.74
C GLY A 118 -15.51 4.00 6.77
N GLY A 119 -14.52 4.10 5.87
CA GLY A 119 -14.41 5.21 4.92
C GLY A 119 -14.12 6.57 5.55
N LEU A 120 -13.48 6.60 6.73
CA LEU A 120 -13.08 7.83 7.43
C LEU A 120 -11.80 8.42 6.81
N CYS A 121 -11.70 9.75 6.79
CA CYS A 121 -10.59 10.52 6.20
C CYS A 121 -10.24 11.74 7.07
N ASP A 122 -9.58 11.50 8.19
CA ASP A 122 -9.31 12.50 9.23
C ASP A 122 -7.82 12.79 9.46
N ASN A 123 -6.94 12.26 8.62
CA ASN A 123 -5.50 12.50 8.59
C ASN A 123 -4.96 12.23 7.18
N LEU A 124 -3.72 12.63 6.90
CA LEU A 124 -3.13 12.53 5.56
C LEU A 124 -3.22 11.11 5.00
N LEU A 125 -2.90 10.10 5.81
CA LEU A 125 -2.95 8.70 5.39
C LEU A 125 -4.38 8.25 5.01
N THR A 126 -5.36 8.53 5.86
CA THR A 126 -6.74 8.09 5.62
C THR A 126 -7.42 8.91 4.52
N CYS A 127 -7.03 10.16 4.31
CA CYS A 127 -7.42 10.96 3.14
C CYS A 127 -6.90 10.33 1.83
N ILE A 128 -5.63 9.92 1.78
CA ILE A 128 -5.06 9.21 0.62
C ILE A 128 -5.81 7.91 0.36
N ALA A 129 -6.04 7.10 1.40
CA ALA A 129 -6.77 5.84 1.28
C ALA A 129 -8.22 6.04 0.82
N ARG A 130 -8.90 7.09 1.31
CA ARG A 130 -10.28 7.40 0.93
C ARG A 130 -10.43 7.86 -0.51
N ALA A 131 -9.41 8.52 -1.05
CA ALA A 131 -9.32 8.97 -2.43
C ALA A 131 -8.70 7.91 -3.37
N TRP A 132 -8.35 6.73 -2.85
CA TRP A 132 -7.57 5.72 -3.58
C TRP A 132 -8.31 5.18 -4.81
N ASP A 133 -7.54 4.86 -5.84
CA ASP A 133 -8.02 4.14 -7.02
C ASP A 133 -7.81 2.65 -6.81
N TYR A 134 -8.86 1.86 -6.63
CA TYR A 134 -8.69 0.42 -6.42
C TYR A 134 -8.27 -0.35 -7.69
N SER A 135 -8.18 0.32 -8.85
CA SER A 135 -7.44 -0.23 -10.00
C SER A 135 -5.92 -0.26 -9.77
N LYS A 136 -5.41 0.57 -8.84
CA LYS A 136 -4.01 0.56 -8.40
C LYS A 136 -3.83 -0.39 -7.21
N PRO A 137 -2.75 -1.19 -7.16
CA PRO A 137 -2.52 -2.12 -6.06
C PRO A 137 -2.39 -1.42 -4.71
N PHE A 138 -3.08 -1.95 -3.72
CA PHE A 138 -3.04 -1.46 -2.35
C PHE A 138 -2.79 -2.64 -1.41
N PHE A 139 -1.65 -2.63 -0.73
CA PHE A 139 -1.26 -3.66 0.23
C PHE A 139 -1.35 -3.16 1.67
N VAL A 140 -1.68 -4.06 2.58
CA VAL A 140 -1.65 -3.79 4.02
C VAL A 140 -0.95 -4.91 4.77
N ALA A 141 -0.12 -4.56 5.74
CA ALA A 141 0.52 -5.50 6.67
C ALA A 141 0.08 -5.16 8.11
N PRO A 142 -0.99 -5.80 8.62
CA PRO A 142 -1.48 -5.54 9.97
C PRO A 142 -0.46 -5.84 11.05
N ALA A 143 -0.47 -5.03 12.10
CA ALA A 143 0.37 -5.23 13.28
C ALA A 143 -0.36 -4.77 14.55
N MET A 144 -0.80 -5.71 15.37
CA MET A 144 -1.56 -5.47 16.59
C MET A 144 -1.38 -6.61 17.60
N ASN A 145 -1.72 -6.38 18.86
CA ASN A 145 -1.70 -7.43 19.87
C ASN A 145 -2.65 -8.59 19.52
N THR A 146 -2.35 -9.82 19.97
CA THR A 146 -3.16 -11.02 19.73
C THR A 146 -4.64 -10.86 20.09
N PHE A 147 -4.96 -10.20 21.21
CA PHE A 147 -6.35 -9.95 21.61
C PHE A 147 -7.07 -9.00 20.66
N MET A 148 -6.36 -8.01 20.09
CA MET A 148 -6.92 -7.15 19.04
C MET A 148 -7.09 -7.92 17.73
N TRP A 149 -6.12 -8.78 17.38
CA TRP A 149 -6.19 -9.60 16.17
C TRP A 149 -7.36 -10.58 16.22
N ASN A 150 -7.57 -11.24 17.36
CA ASN A 150 -8.65 -12.19 17.59
C ASN A 150 -10.01 -11.51 17.87
N ASN A 151 -10.04 -10.18 17.97
CA ASN A 151 -11.29 -9.46 18.14
C ASN A 151 -12.12 -9.55 16.85
N PRO A 152 -13.44 -9.80 16.93
CA PRO A 152 -14.30 -9.96 15.76
C PRO A 152 -14.34 -8.73 14.83
N PHE A 153 -14.02 -7.54 15.32
CA PHE A 153 -13.91 -6.36 14.47
C PHE A 153 -12.74 -6.44 13.49
N THR A 154 -11.63 -7.08 13.86
CA THR A 154 -10.48 -7.23 12.95
C THR A 154 -10.87 -8.05 11.74
N GLU A 155 -11.52 -9.20 11.95
CA GLU A 155 -12.05 -10.03 10.86
C GLU A 155 -13.03 -9.23 10.00
N LYS A 156 -14.07 -8.62 10.60
CA LYS A 156 -15.07 -7.82 9.88
C LYS A 156 -14.44 -6.74 9.00
N HIS A 157 -13.50 -5.96 9.55
CA HIS A 157 -12.84 -4.90 8.80
C HIS A 157 -11.93 -5.45 7.70
N LEU A 158 -11.24 -6.57 7.94
CA LEU A 158 -10.43 -7.25 6.92
C LEU A 158 -11.30 -7.73 5.75
N ILE A 159 -12.51 -8.25 6.02
CA ILE A 159 -13.47 -8.60 4.95
C ILE A 159 -13.79 -7.37 4.11
N SER A 160 -14.17 -6.27 4.77
CA SER A 160 -14.61 -5.06 4.07
C SER A 160 -13.52 -4.47 3.17
N ILE A 161 -12.26 -4.48 3.61
CA ILE A 161 -11.17 -3.97 2.76
C ILE A 161 -10.78 -4.97 1.65
N ASP A 162 -10.95 -6.27 1.88
CA ASP A 162 -10.70 -7.30 0.87
C ASP A 162 -11.70 -7.21 -0.28
N GLU A 163 -12.97 -6.92 0.02
CA GLU A 163 -14.01 -6.65 -1.00
C GLU A 163 -13.69 -5.44 -1.89
N LEU A 164 -12.88 -4.49 -1.40
CA LEU A 164 -12.37 -3.36 -2.18
C LEU A 164 -11.15 -3.71 -3.04
N GLY A 165 -10.62 -4.93 -2.93
CA GLY A 165 -9.40 -5.38 -3.62
C GLY A 165 -8.10 -5.05 -2.89
N ILE A 166 -8.15 -4.66 -1.61
CA ILE A 166 -6.94 -4.43 -0.81
C ILE A 166 -6.29 -5.78 -0.49
N SER A 167 -5.02 -5.91 -0.85
CA SER A 167 -4.23 -7.13 -0.67
C SER A 167 -3.62 -7.20 0.72
N LEU A 168 -4.07 -8.17 1.50
CA LEU A 168 -3.55 -8.43 2.84
C LEU A 168 -2.23 -9.22 2.79
N ILE A 169 -1.21 -8.69 3.47
CA ILE A 169 0.01 -9.41 3.83
C ILE A 169 -0.15 -9.85 5.30
N PRO A 170 -0.34 -11.15 5.56
CA PRO A 170 -0.79 -11.62 6.87
C PRO A 170 0.26 -11.38 7.96
N PRO A 171 -0.17 -11.16 9.22
CA PRO A 171 0.75 -11.13 10.34
C PRO A 171 1.37 -12.51 10.58
N VAL A 172 2.45 -12.52 11.37
CA VAL A 172 3.14 -13.73 11.80
C VAL A 172 2.87 -14.02 13.28
N THR A 173 2.88 -15.30 13.63
CA THR A 173 2.82 -15.75 15.03
C THR A 173 4.22 -15.70 15.63
N LYS A 174 4.42 -14.84 16.64
CA LYS A 174 5.66 -14.76 17.41
C LYS A 174 5.42 -14.11 18.77
N ARG A 175 6.46 -13.97 19.58
CA ARG A 175 6.41 -13.16 20.80
C ARG A 175 6.24 -11.68 20.42
N LEU A 176 5.21 -11.05 20.98
CA LEU A 176 4.82 -9.67 20.71
C LEU A 176 5.51 -8.70 21.67
N ALA A 177 5.44 -7.40 21.35
CA ALA A 177 6.06 -6.34 22.15
C ALA A 177 5.53 -6.26 23.60
N CYS A 178 4.28 -6.69 23.84
CA CYS A 178 3.68 -6.78 25.17
C CYS A 178 4.13 -8.01 25.98
N GLY A 179 4.85 -8.95 25.37
CA GLY A 179 5.31 -10.19 26.01
C GLY A 179 4.51 -11.44 25.64
N ASP A 180 3.28 -11.29 25.11
CA ASP A 180 2.41 -12.40 24.69
C ASP A 180 3.01 -13.17 23.51
N TYR A 181 2.81 -14.48 23.46
CA TYR A 181 3.05 -15.29 22.27
C TYR A 181 1.75 -15.48 21.50
N GLY A 182 1.69 -15.02 20.25
CA GLY A 182 0.47 -15.16 19.46
C GLY A 182 0.55 -14.50 18.09
N ASN A 183 -0.56 -14.59 17.36
CA ASN A 183 -0.69 -14.01 16.04
C ASN A 183 -0.95 -12.49 16.12
N GLY A 184 -0.60 -11.74 15.09
CA GLY A 184 -0.81 -10.29 15.02
C GLY A 184 0.47 -9.47 14.90
N ALA A 185 1.64 -10.10 14.94
CA ALA A 185 2.88 -9.39 14.68
C ALA A 185 3.05 -9.07 13.19
N MET A 186 3.55 -7.88 12.87
CA MET A 186 3.80 -7.52 11.46
C MET A 186 4.69 -8.54 10.76
N ALA A 187 4.37 -8.85 9.51
CA ALA A 187 5.26 -9.55 8.59
C ALA A 187 6.63 -8.85 8.54
N GLU A 188 7.70 -9.61 8.28
CA GLU A 188 9.03 -9.02 8.17
C GLU A 188 9.13 -8.11 6.93
N PRO A 189 9.88 -6.99 7.00
CA PRO A 189 10.00 -6.06 5.89
C PRO A 189 10.40 -6.70 4.55
N SER A 190 11.29 -7.70 4.59
CA SER A 190 11.71 -8.46 3.41
C SER A 190 10.57 -9.26 2.77
N ALA A 191 9.67 -9.83 3.57
CA ALA A 191 8.50 -10.56 3.08
C ALA A 191 7.47 -9.60 2.48
N ILE A 192 7.27 -8.43 3.09
CA ILE A 192 6.41 -7.36 2.55
C ILE A 192 6.93 -6.91 1.19
N TYR A 193 8.21 -6.56 1.12
CA TYR A 193 8.89 -6.18 -0.11
C TYR A 193 8.76 -7.24 -1.21
N SER A 194 9.10 -8.49 -0.90
CA SER A 194 9.05 -9.59 -1.87
C SER A 194 7.64 -9.81 -2.42
N THR A 195 6.62 -9.70 -1.57
CA THR A 195 5.21 -9.85 -1.98
C THR A 195 4.81 -8.78 -2.98
N VAL A 196 5.11 -7.51 -2.68
CA VAL A 196 4.78 -6.37 -3.55
C VAL A 196 5.56 -6.44 -4.86
N ARG A 197 6.86 -6.77 -4.80
CA ARG A 197 7.71 -6.88 -5.98
C ARG A 197 7.25 -7.99 -6.92
N LEU A 198 6.97 -9.18 -6.40
CA LEU A 198 6.47 -10.30 -7.20
C LEU A 198 5.12 -9.98 -7.86
N PHE A 199 4.23 -9.29 -7.16
CA PHE A 199 2.97 -8.83 -7.74
C PHE A 199 3.19 -7.82 -8.88
N TYR A 200 4.08 -6.84 -8.70
CA TYR A 200 4.37 -5.86 -9.73
C TYR A 200 4.99 -6.51 -10.97
N GLU A 201 5.96 -7.41 -10.77
CA GLU A 201 6.60 -8.13 -11.87
C GLU A 201 5.63 -9.07 -12.60
N SER A 202 4.69 -9.71 -11.91
CA SER A 202 3.69 -10.58 -12.56
C SER A 202 2.70 -9.79 -13.42
N LYS A 203 2.30 -8.58 -12.96
CA LYS A 203 1.48 -7.65 -13.75
C LYS A 203 2.23 -7.09 -14.96
N ALA A 204 3.53 -6.84 -14.83
CA ALA A 204 4.38 -6.41 -15.94
C ALA A 204 4.61 -7.53 -16.97
N LYS A 205 4.64 -8.79 -16.52
CA LYS A 205 4.94 -9.97 -17.33
C LYS A 205 3.71 -10.66 -17.95
N GLN A 206 2.53 -10.02 -18.04
CA GLN A 206 1.28 -10.69 -18.46
C GLN A 206 1.52 -11.77 -19.54
N GLY A 207 1.45 -13.00 -19.03
CA GLY A 207 2.07 -14.22 -19.53
C GLY A 207 1.88 -15.33 -18.47
N GLY A 208 0.62 -15.63 -18.15
CA GLY A 208 0.15 -16.94 -17.69
C GLY A 208 0.31 -17.35 -16.22
N GLU A 209 1.52 -17.43 -15.66
CA GLU A 209 1.76 -18.51 -14.68
C GLU A 209 1.90 -18.06 -13.20
N VAL A 210 2.36 -16.83 -12.94
CA VAL A 210 2.65 -16.36 -11.57
C VAL A 210 1.40 -15.96 -10.78
N ILE A 211 0.29 -15.67 -11.45
CA ILE A 211 -0.97 -15.22 -10.83
C ILE A 211 -1.59 -16.36 -9.98
N LEU A 212 -1.37 -17.62 -10.36
CA LEU A 212 -2.02 -18.77 -9.72
C LEU A 212 -1.55 -18.98 -8.28
N LEU A 213 -0.24 -18.93 -8.02
CA LEU A 213 0.32 -19.17 -6.68
C LEU A 213 -0.05 -18.07 -5.65
N GLN A 214 -0.17 -16.82 -6.10
CA GLN A 214 -0.61 -15.72 -5.23
C GLN A 214 -2.11 -15.80 -4.97
N ALA A 215 -2.90 -16.15 -5.98
CA ALA A 215 -4.34 -16.39 -5.83
C ALA A 215 -4.60 -17.56 -4.88
N GLU A 216 -3.87 -18.68 -5.00
CA GLU A 216 -4.00 -19.84 -4.12
C GLU A 216 -3.70 -19.51 -2.65
N ARG A 217 -2.60 -18.78 -2.35
CA ARG A 217 -2.31 -18.36 -0.96
C ARG A 217 -3.37 -17.41 -0.42
N GLN A 218 -3.90 -16.51 -1.24
CA GLN A 218 -4.99 -15.62 -0.88
C GLN A 218 -6.29 -16.41 -0.65
N ILE A 219 -6.60 -17.40 -1.50
CA ILE A 219 -7.78 -18.27 -1.37
C ILE A 219 -7.68 -19.14 -0.13
N GLU A 220 -6.54 -19.77 0.12
CA GLU A 220 -6.30 -20.60 1.32
C GLU A 220 -6.44 -19.74 2.59
N TYR A 221 -5.88 -18.53 2.58
CA TYR A 221 -6.00 -17.59 3.69
C TYR A 221 -7.44 -17.09 3.88
N LYS A 222 -8.15 -16.73 2.80
CA LYS A 222 -9.57 -16.34 2.84
C LYS A 222 -10.46 -17.49 3.31
N THR A 223 -10.14 -18.72 2.94
CA THR A 223 -10.84 -19.93 3.39
C THR A 223 -10.62 -20.13 4.89
N ARG A 224 -9.38 -19.96 5.37
CA ARG A 224 -9.02 -20.09 6.79
C ARG A 224 -9.64 -19.00 7.68
N LEU A 225 -9.85 -17.80 7.14
CA LEU A 225 -10.54 -16.70 7.83
C LEU A 225 -12.07 -16.69 7.61
N GLY A 226 -12.65 -17.69 6.94
CA GLY A 226 -14.09 -17.69 6.65
C GLY A 226 -14.58 -16.58 5.70
N LEU A 227 -13.65 -15.88 5.04
CA LEU A 227 -13.92 -14.79 4.09
C LEU A 227 -14.43 -15.29 2.74
N LEU A 228 -14.18 -16.56 2.42
CA LEU A 228 -14.71 -17.20 1.21
C LEU A 228 -16.04 -17.89 1.53
N ARG A 229 -17.17 -17.24 1.22
CA ARG A 229 -18.44 -17.98 1.06
C ARG A 229 -18.38 -18.68 -0.29
N LEU A 230 -18.16 -19.99 -0.30
CA LEU A 230 -18.48 -20.82 -1.46
C LEU A 230 -20.00 -20.70 -1.70
N SER A 231 -20.42 -19.80 -2.57
CA SER A 231 -21.71 -19.96 -3.24
C SER A 231 -21.57 -21.16 -4.17
N LEU A 232 -21.83 -22.35 -3.64
CA LEU A 232 -22.11 -23.50 -4.48
C LEU A 232 -23.21 -23.06 -5.46
N PRO A 233 -23.00 -23.13 -6.78
CA PRO A 233 -24.08 -22.91 -7.71
C PRO A 233 -25.19 -23.89 -7.35
N ARG A 234 -26.39 -23.38 -7.03
CA ARG A 234 -27.59 -24.21 -6.95
C ARG A 234 -27.83 -24.75 -8.35
N TYR A 235 -27.25 -25.91 -8.65
CA TYR A 235 -27.65 -26.69 -9.80
C TYR A 235 -29.12 -27.03 -9.61
N GLY A 236 -29.91 -26.68 -10.62
CA GLY A 236 -31.36 -26.60 -10.55
C GLY A 236 -32.01 -27.83 -9.92
N GLN A 237 -32.94 -27.57 -9.00
CA GLN A 237 -34.09 -28.46 -8.87
C GLN A 237 -34.86 -28.35 -10.18
N SER A 238 -34.68 -29.36 -11.03
CA SER A 238 -35.57 -29.63 -12.15
C SER A 238 -36.94 -30.02 -11.60
N ASP A 239 -37.96 -29.35 -12.11
CA ASP A 239 -39.37 -29.66 -11.93
C ASP A 239 -39.66 -31.16 -12.07
N LYS A 240 -40.48 -31.67 -11.15
CA LYS A 240 -41.42 -32.77 -11.36
C LYS A 240 -42.74 -32.42 -10.70
#